data_AF-A0A843H2C7-F1
#
_entry.id   AF-A0A843H2C7-F1
#
_cell.length_a   1.000
_cell.length_b   1.000
_cell.length_c   1.000
_cell.angle_alpha   90.00
_cell.angle_beta   90.00
_cell.angle_gamma   90.00
#
_symmetry.space_group_name_H-M   'P 1'
#
loop_
_entity.id
_entity.type
_entity.pdbx_description
1 polymer ?
#
loop_
_entity_poly.entity_id
_entity_poly.type
_entity_poly.pdbx_seq_one_letter_code
_entity_poly.pdbx_strand_id
1 'polypeptide(L)'
;MTYPQFPDESNYPLAQNQVEVIRPQSSVAINRMLGNLKEWADTDKQSRFGMILMNAYTIVRNVWYKGIKIDEMIKKCNEELDSFTLYLEAYLHMVTENGFTLPLVIYYPHYAAIPESIRRPPSPAYTEFTVLYELLLRRMSTHTPVLAYRGHKTHRWILPCPLTTMPRDVLRNWIKQMIRLKDIGSYSIGNPITMLTGVPADLHLCHDFPNVNLWEYYTSLIKNSQQFGSKLNVPKEVQIPFSVFTHRVFGDTVNINGVVRGKNKTTLLKEITPNKWLYSTDKMKMEDLHKANVHLTYQQLTSFAF
;
A
#
# COMPACT_ATOMS: atom_id res chain seq x y z
N MET A 1 10.76 -9.75 -31.94
CA MET A 1 9.90 -9.98 -30.78
C MET A 1 8.81 -8.92 -30.80
N THR A 2 7.55 -9.31 -30.69
CA THR A 2 6.40 -8.40 -30.62
C THR A 2 6.35 -7.79 -29.22
N TYR A 3 6.28 -6.46 -29.12
CA TYR A 3 6.14 -5.78 -27.83
C TYR A 3 4.80 -6.14 -27.17
N PRO A 4 4.75 -6.29 -25.83
CA PRO A 4 3.50 -6.42 -25.08
C PRO A 4 2.49 -5.35 -25.51
N GLN A 5 1.31 -5.79 -25.93
CA GLN A 5 0.16 -4.95 -26.23
C GLN A 5 -0.89 -5.13 -25.13
N PHE A 6 -1.77 -4.16 -24.96
CA PHE A 6 -2.95 -4.37 -24.13
C PHE A 6 -3.77 -5.54 -24.70
N PRO A 7 -4.34 -6.42 -23.86
CA PRO A 7 -5.27 -7.43 -24.32
C PRO A 7 -6.43 -6.82 -25.09
N ASP A 8 -6.96 -7.56 -26.07
CA ASP A 8 -8.21 -7.20 -26.70
C ASP A 8 -9.38 -7.39 -25.71
N GLU A 9 -9.99 -6.28 -25.34
CA GLU A 9 -11.09 -6.22 -24.37
C GLU A 9 -12.47 -6.20 -25.05
N SER A 10 -12.54 -6.29 -26.38
CA SER A 10 -13.80 -6.18 -27.15
C SER A 10 -14.87 -7.18 -26.72
N ASN A 11 -14.46 -8.36 -26.24
CA ASN A 11 -15.34 -9.44 -25.80
C ASN A 11 -15.45 -9.56 -24.27
N TYR A 12 -14.88 -8.62 -23.51
CA TYR A 12 -14.93 -8.71 -22.06
C TYR A 12 -16.30 -8.28 -21.51
N PRO A 13 -16.78 -8.92 -20.43
CA PRO A 13 -18.05 -8.53 -19.84
C PRO A 13 -17.99 -7.10 -19.31
N LEU A 14 -19.12 -6.40 -19.33
CA LEU A 14 -19.27 -5.06 -18.76
C LEU A 14 -19.95 -5.13 -17.39
N ALA A 15 -19.62 -4.21 -16.50
CA ALA A 15 -20.34 -4.01 -15.25
C ALA A 15 -21.80 -3.61 -15.49
N GLN A 16 -22.64 -3.67 -14.46
CA GLN A 16 -24.08 -3.37 -14.56
C GLN A 16 -24.39 -1.97 -15.10
N ASN A 17 -23.47 -1.01 -14.93
CA ASN A 17 -23.59 0.34 -15.50
C ASN A 17 -23.24 0.41 -16.99
N GLN A 18 -22.79 -0.69 -17.61
CA GLN A 18 -22.31 -0.81 -18.98
C GLN A 18 -21.12 0.10 -19.35
N VAL A 19 -20.42 0.66 -18.36
CA VAL A 19 -19.27 1.55 -18.59
C VAL A 19 -17.95 0.85 -18.25
N GLU A 20 -17.91 0.10 -17.15
CA GLU A 20 -16.66 -0.48 -16.65
C GLU A 20 -16.45 -1.90 -17.23
N VAL A 21 -15.37 -2.11 -17.98
CA VAL A 21 -14.95 -3.45 -18.44
C VAL A 21 -14.54 -4.29 -17.24
N ILE A 22 -15.07 -5.52 -17.14
CA ILE A 22 -14.68 -6.52 -16.16
C ILE A 22 -13.61 -7.42 -16.80
N ARG A 23 -12.36 -7.19 -16.45
CA ARG A 23 -11.21 -7.98 -16.88
C ARG A 23 -11.22 -9.31 -16.13
N PRO A 24 -11.24 -10.46 -16.84
CA PRO A 24 -11.21 -11.76 -16.21
C PRO A 24 -10.03 -11.91 -15.24
N GLN A 25 -10.21 -12.73 -14.20
CA GLN A 25 -9.15 -13.09 -13.24
C GLN A 25 -8.59 -11.94 -12.38
N SER A 26 -9.19 -10.74 -12.47
CA SER A 26 -8.83 -9.61 -11.63
C SER A 26 -9.92 -9.35 -10.58
N SER A 27 -9.54 -9.08 -9.33
CA SER A 27 -10.48 -8.50 -8.36
C SER A 27 -10.95 -7.13 -8.83
N VAL A 28 -12.08 -6.69 -8.28
CA VAL A 28 -12.63 -5.35 -8.50
C VAL A 28 -11.56 -4.26 -8.33
N ALA A 29 -10.65 -4.46 -7.38
CA ALA A 29 -9.61 -3.51 -7.07
C ALA A 29 -8.55 -3.39 -8.17
N ILE A 30 -7.99 -4.53 -8.60
CA ILE A 30 -7.01 -4.55 -9.69
C ILE A 30 -7.67 -4.16 -11.01
N ASN A 31 -8.91 -4.59 -11.26
CA ASN A 31 -9.64 -4.32 -12.49
C ASN A 31 -9.64 -2.84 -12.89
N ARG A 32 -9.91 -1.94 -11.92
CA ARG A 32 -9.87 -0.48 -12.14
C ARG A 32 -8.48 0.05 -12.43
N MET A 33 -7.47 -0.49 -11.75
CA MET A 33 -6.08 -0.12 -11.98
C MET A 33 -5.64 -0.47 -13.40
N LEU A 34 -6.04 -1.64 -13.91
CA LEU A 34 -5.76 -2.05 -15.29
C LEU A 34 -6.44 -1.12 -16.31
N GLY A 35 -7.68 -0.71 -16.04
CA GLY A 35 -8.38 0.27 -16.88
C GLY A 35 -7.66 1.61 -16.93
N ASN A 36 -7.26 2.12 -15.77
CA ASN A 36 -6.49 3.35 -15.69
C ASN A 36 -5.16 3.27 -16.46
N LEU A 37 -4.43 2.13 -16.40
CA LEU A 37 -3.19 1.98 -17.19
C LEU A 37 -3.44 2.12 -18.69
N LYS A 38 -4.56 1.57 -19.18
CA LYS A 38 -4.95 1.71 -20.58
C LYS A 38 -5.32 3.14 -20.94
N GLU A 39 -6.18 3.78 -20.14
CA GLU A 39 -6.57 5.20 -20.35
C GLU A 39 -5.38 6.16 -20.25
N TRP A 40 -4.46 5.90 -19.33
CA TRP A 40 -3.25 6.69 -19.18
C TRP A 40 -2.27 6.49 -20.33
N ALA A 41 -2.23 5.32 -20.97
CA ALA A 41 -1.38 5.08 -22.12
C ALA A 41 -1.71 6.00 -23.31
N ASP A 42 -2.98 6.40 -23.44
CA ASP A 42 -3.44 7.29 -24.52
C ASP A 42 -3.12 8.77 -24.26
N THR A 43 -2.86 9.15 -23.00
CA THR A 43 -2.78 10.55 -22.57
C THR A 43 -1.42 10.94 -21.98
N ASP A 44 -0.71 10.00 -21.37
CA ASP A 44 0.58 10.24 -20.75
C ASP A 44 1.69 10.35 -21.78
N LYS A 45 2.59 11.31 -21.58
CA LYS A 45 3.82 11.47 -22.38
C LYS A 45 5.04 10.82 -21.73
N GLN A 46 4.92 10.41 -20.48
CA GLN A 46 5.97 9.80 -19.68
C GLN A 46 5.35 8.89 -18.62
N SER A 47 6.09 7.89 -18.14
CA SER A 47 5.65 7.03 -17.05
C SER A 47 5.31 7.85 -15.80
N ARG A 48 4.15 7.57 -15.20
CA ARG A 48 3.76 8.05 -13.86
C ARG A 48 4.58 7.41 -12.74
N PHE A 49 5.28 6.32 -13.04
CA PHE A 49 5.92 5.45 -12.06
C PHE A 49 7.43 5.46 -12.21
N GLY A 50 8.13 5.63 -11.09
CA GLY A 50 9.55 5.31 -10.96
C GLY A 50 9.79 3.93 -10.35
N MET A 51 8.91 3.53 -9.44
CA MET A 51 8.89 2.22 -8.78
C MET A 51 7.47 1.92 -8.32
N ILE A 52 7.09 0.64 -8.32
CA ILE A 52 5.84 0.20 -7.72
C ILE A 52 6.14 -0.76 -6.57
N LEU A 53 5.59 -0.49 -5.39
CA LEU A 53 5.65 -1.37 -4.22
C LEU A 53 4.26 -1.94 -3.96
N MET A 54 4.07 -3.23 -4.19
CA MET A 54 2.78 -3.89 -4.03
C MET A 54 2.77 -4.78 -2.79
N ASN A 55 1.82 -4.53 -1.91
CA ASN A 55 1.64 -5.23 -0.66
C ASN A 55 0.93 -6.58 -0.90
N ALA A 56 1.65 -7.70 -0.79
CA ALA A 56 1.08 -9.03 -1.04
C ALA A 56 -0.10 -9.35 -0.11
N TYR A 57 -0.07 -8.88 1.14
CA TYR A 57 -1.18 -9.05 2.07
C TYR A 57 -2.48 -8.41 1.56
N THR A 58 -2.37 -7.28 0.85
CA THR A 58 -3.52 -6.60 0.25
C THR A 58 -4.06 -7.36 -0.95
N ILE A 59 -3.18 -7.92 -1.79
CA ILE A 59 -3.56 -8.78 -2.92
C ILE A 59 -4.31 -10.01 -2.40
N VAL A 60 -3.72 -10.71 -1.43
CA VAL A 60 -4.30 -11.92 -0.83
C VAL A 60 -5.67 -11.61 -0.24
N ARG A 61 -5.84 -10.47 0.43
CA ARG A 61 -7.14 -10.03 0.97
C ARG A 61 -8.18 -9.82 -0.13
N ASN A 62 -7.78 -9.32 -1.31
CA ASN A 62 -8.73 -9.04 -2.39
C ASN A 62 -9.23 -10.32 -3.10
N VAL A 63 -8.43 -11.38 -3.10
CA VAL A 63 -8.83 -12.68 -3.67
C VAL A 63 -9.43 -13.64 -2.64
N TRP A 64 -9.33 -13.30 -1.35
CA TRP A 64 -9.82 -14.14 -0.26
C TRP A 64 -11.34 -14.18 -0.19
N TYR A 65 -11.87 -15.38 0.06
CA TYR A 65 -13.24 -15.62 0.50
C TYR A 65 -13.24 -16.79 1.49
N LYS A 66 -14.27 -16.86 2.31
CA LYS A 66 -14.42 -17.92 3.32
C LYS A 66 -14.35 -19.31 2.70
N GLY A 67 -13.48 -20.18 3.21
CA GLY A 67 -13.31 -21.55 2.73
C GLY A 67 -12.39 -21.72 1.52
N ILE A 68 -11.75 -20.65 1.03
CA ILE A 68 -10.73 -20.76 -0.03
C ILE A 68 -9.56 -21.63 0.44
N LYS A 69 -9.06 -22.51 -0.43
CA LYS A 69 -7.85 -23.31 -0.16
C LYS A 69 -6.60 -22.51 -0.49
N ILE A 70 -5.50 -22.78 0.22
CA ILE A 70 -4.23 -22.08 0.02
C ILE A 70 -3.71 -22.15 -1.43
N ASP A 71 -3.80 -23.31 -2.09
CA ASP A 71 -3.34 -23.46 -3.48
C ASP A 71 -4.16 -22.63 -4.46
N GLU A 72 -5.48 -22.57 -4.25
CA GLU A 72 -6.38 -21.73 -5.05
C GLU A 72 -6.12 -20.24 -4.81
N MET A 73 -5.90 -19.85 -3.55
CA MET A 73 -5.53 -18.48 -3.18
C MET A 73 -4.22 -18.04 -3.84
N ILE A 74 -3.19 -18.90 -3.82
CA ILE A 74 -1.90 -18.66 -4.50
C ILE A 74 -2.13 -18.50 -6.00
N LYS A 75 -2.90 -19.41 -6.61
CA LYS A 75 -3.22 -19.34 -8.04
C LYS A 75 -3.87 -18.01 -8.40
N LYS A 76 -4.91 -17.60 -7.67
CA LYS A 76 -5.61 -16.32 -7.90
C LYS A 76 -4.70 -15.11 -7.70
N CYS A 77 -3.82 -15.12 -6.68
CA CYS A 77 -2.85 -14.04 -6.48
C CYS A 77 -1.89 -13.92 -7.66
N ASN A 78 -1.40 -15.05 -8.20
CA ASN A 78 -0.52 -15.05 -9.36
C ASN A 78 -1.26 -14.55 -10.61
N GLU A 79 -2.50 -14.98 -10.84
CA GLU A 79 -3.35 -14.49 -11.93
C GLU A 79 -3.54 -12.95 -11.88
N GLU A 80 -3.77 -12.38 -10.69
CA GLU A 80 -3.85 -10.92 -10.53
C GLU A 80 -2.52 -10.23 -10.81
N LEU A 81 -1.42 -10.77 -10.29
CA LEU A 81 -0.08 -10.21 -10.45
C LEU A 81 0.38 -10.25 -11.91
N ASP A 82 0.10 -11.33 -12.61
CA ASP A 82 0.47 -11.50 -14.02
C ASP A 82 -0.39 -10.60 -14.90
N SER A 83 -1.69 -10.48 -14.62
CA SER A 83 -2.57 -9.51 -15.30
C SER A 83 -2.11 -8.08 -15.10
N PHE A 84 -1.77 -7.69 -13.87
CA PHE A 84 -1.22 -6.37 -13.58
C PHE A 84 0.11 -6.12 -14.28
N THR A 85 1.02 -7.10 -14.25
CA THR A 85 2.33 -6.99 -14.90
C THR A 85 2.16 -6.82 -16.42
N LEU A 86 1.24 -7.55 -17.04
CA LEU A 86 0.97 -7.46 -18.48
C LEU A 86 0.48 -6.07 -18.89
N TYR A 87 -0.53 -5.52 -18.20
CA TYR A 87 -1.04 -4.18 -18.51
C TYR A 87 -0.01 -3.10 -18.21
N LEU A 88 0.79 -3.28 -17.14
CA LEU A 88 1.86 -2.35 -16.80
C LEU A 88 2.95 -2.35 -17.87
N GLU A 89 3.37 -3.52 -18.37
CA GLU A 89 4.33 -3.62 -19.48
C GLU A 89 3.79 -2.90 -20.72
N ALA A 90 2.53 -3.16 -21.11
CA ALA A 90 1.90 -2.51 -22.27
C ALA A 90 1.87 -0.99 -22.11
N TYR A 91 1.44 -0.47 -20.95
CA TYR A 91 1.48 0.96 -20.64
C TYR A 91 2.90 1.53 -20.78
N LEU A 92 3.89 0.91 -20.12
CA LEU A 92 5.27 1.37 -20.15
C LEU A 92 5.87 1.35 -21.55
N HIS A 93 5.50 0.38 -22.39
CA HIS A 93 5.93 0.34 -23.79
C HIS A 93 5.46 1.56 -24.60
N MET A 94 4.29 2.12 -24.26
CA MET A 94 3.74 3.29 -24.95
C MET A 94 4.33 4.61 -24.46
N VAL A 95 4.67 4.70 -23.16
CA VAL A 95 5.01 5.98 -22.52
C VAL A 95 6.47 6.12 -22.11
N THR A 96 7.34 5.15 -22.44
CA THR A 96 8.76 5.20 -22.04
C THR A 96 9.71 4.86 -23.18
N GLU A 97 10.88 5.51 -23.14
CA GLU A 97 11.97 5.26 -24.08
C GLU A 97 12.59 3.87 -23.93
N ASN A 98 13.33 3.45 -24.96
CA ASN A 98 14.08 2.20 -24.94
C ASN A 98 15.08 2.16 -23.78
N GLY A 99 15.19 1.02 -23.10
CA GLY A 99 16.08 0.85 -21.94
C GLY A 99 15.48 1.28 -20.60
N PHE A 100 14.29 1.87 -20.58
CA PHE A 100 13.56 2.07 -19.33
C PHE A 100 13.11 0.74 -18.73
N THR A 101 13.37 0.53 -17.44
CA THR A 101 12.85 -0.62 -16.69
C THR A 101 12.34 -0.20 -15.33
N LEU A 102 11.08 -0.50 -15.07
CA LEU A 102 10.38 -0.24 -13.82
C LEU A 102 10.58 -1.40 -12.83
N PRO A 103 11.04 -1.14 -11.60
CA PRO A 103 10.99 -2.12 -10.52
C PRO A 103 9.55 -2.26 -9.99
N LEU A 104 8.99 -3.46 -10.07
CA LEU A 104 7.75 -3.86 -9.42
C LEU A 104 8.08 -4.78 -8.25
N VAL A 105 7.92 -4.31 -7.01
CA VAL A 105 8.33 -5.04 -5.81
C VAL A 105 7.08 -5.57 -5.11
N ILE A 106 6.91 -6.88 -5.11
CA ILE A 106 5.87 -7.57 -4.35
C ILE A 106 6.44 -7.91 -2.99
N TYR A 107 6.10 -7.12 -1.97
CA TYR A 107 6.57 -7.38 -0.60
C TYR A 107 5.54 -8.16 0.19
N TYR A 108 6.04 -9.12 0.98
CA TYR A 108 5.26 -10.03 1.81
C TYR A 108 5.40 -9.61 3.27
N PRO A 109 4.60 -8.63 3.73
CA PRO A 109 4.74 -8.04 5.05
C PRO A 109 4.43 -9.02 6.18
N HIS A 110 5.16 -8.91 7.29
CA HIS A 110 4.74 -9.49 8.57
C HIS A 110 4.47 -8.36 9.57
N TYR A 111 3.25 -8.27 10.10
CA TYR A 111 2.86 -7.19 11.01
C TYR A 111 2.95 -7.54 12.49
N ALA A 112 3.50 -8.70 12.85
CA ALA A 112 3.80 -9.04 14.25
C ALA A 112 4.79 -8.10 14.94
N ALA A 113 5.60 -7.37 14.17
CA ALA A 113 6.46 -6.31 14.71
C ALA A 113 5.66 -5.15 15.33
N ILE A 114 4.36 -5.02 15.02
CA ILE A 114 3.47 -4.05 15.70
C ILE A 114 3.21 -4.54 17.14
N PRO A 115 3.55 -3.75 18.16
CA PRO A 115 3.41 -4.19 19.56
C PRO A 115 1.98 -4.54 19.92
N GLU A 116 1.82 -5.61 20.71
CA GLU A 116 0.51 -6.14 21.09
C GLU A 116 -0.37 -5.12 21.81
N SER A 117 0.23 -4.24 22.63
CA SER A 117 -0.48 -3.16 23.33
C SER A 117 -1.18 -2.16 22.41
N ILE A 118 -0.79 -2.12 21.13
CA ILE A 118 -1.31 -1.17 20.14
C ILE A 118 -1.99 -1.86 18.96
N ARG A 119 -1.73 -3.17 18.81
CA ARG A 119 -2.24 -3.97 17.71
C ARG A 119 -3.75 -4.13 17.83
N ARG A 120 -4.44 -4.06 16.70
CA ARG A 120 -5.86 -4.40 16.61
C ARG A 120 -6.00 -5.92 16.77
N PRO A 121 -6.88 -6.41 17.67
CA PRO A 121 -7.17 -7.84 17.72
C PRO A 121 -7.82 -8.25 16.40
N PRO A 122 -7.44 -9.41 15.81
CA PRO A 122 -8.09 -9.90 14.61
C PRO A 122 -9.57 -10.15 14.89
N SER A 123 -10.44 -9.78 13.96
CA SER A 123 -11.84 -10.18 14.05
C SER A 123 -11.97 -11.69 13.77
N PRO A 124 -13.04 -12.37 14.22
CA PRO A 124 -13.20 -13.81 13.97
C PRO A 124 -13.14 -14.19 12.48
N ALA A 125 -13.71 -13.37 11.60
CA ALA A 125 -13.62 -13.56 10.14
C ALA A 125 -12.20 -13.34 9.61
N TYR A 126 -11.38 -12.58 10.32
CA TYR A 126 -9.99 -12.29 9.98
C TYR A 126 -9.01 -13.36 10.47
N THR A 127 -9.42 -14.21 11.43
CA THR A 127 -8.59 -15.29 11.95
C THR A 127 -8.27 -16.32 10.86
N GLU A 128 -9.27 -16.78 10.10
CA GLU A 128 -9.07 -17.72 8.99
C GLU A 128 -8.12 -17.16 7.93
N PHE A 129 -8.35 -15.90 7.52
CA PHE A 129 -7.48 -15.18 6.61
C PHE A 129 -6.03 -15.07 7.13
N THR A 130 -5.85 -14.75 8.41
CA THR A 130 -4.52 -14.60 9.02
C THR A 130 -3.76 -15.92 8.99
N VAL A 131 -4.42 -17.03 9.33
CA VAL A 131 -3.82 -18.38 9.27
C VAL A 131 -3.40 -18.73 7.84
N LEU A 132 -4.27 -18.48 6.85
CA LEU A 132 -3.95 -18.74 5.45
C LEU A 132 -2.77 -17.89 4.95
N TYR A 133 -2.71 -16.61 5.35
CA TYR A 133 -1.61 -15.73 5.01
C TYR A 133 -0.29 -16.18 5.66
N GLU A 134 -0.31 -16.62 6.92
CA GLU A 134 0.88 -17.18 7.57
C GLU A 134 1.38 -18.45 6.88
N LEU A 135 0.48 -19.34 6.45
CA LEU A 135 0.84 -20.52 5.67
C LEU A 135 1.46 -20.15 4.32
N LEU A 136 0.93 -19.11 3.66
CA LEU A 136 1.52 -18.56 2.44
C LEU A 136 2.94 -18.08 2.69
N LEU A 137 3.17 -17.28 3.74
CA LEU A 137 4.49 -16.78 4.10
C LEU A 137 5.49 -17.93 4.34
N ARG A 138 5.06 -19.01 5.01
CA ARG A 138 5.91 -20.20 5.23
C ARG A 138 6.27 -20.90 3.92
N ARG A 139 5.36 -20.96 2.95
CA ARG A 139 5.61 -21.57 1.63
C ARG A 139 6.53 -20.74 0.75
N MET A 140 6.54 -19.42 0.92
CA MET A 140 7.41 -18.54 0.13
C MET A 140 8.91 -18.79 0.39
N SER A 141 9.28 -19.54 1.45
CA SER A 141 10.57 -20.20 1.80
C SER A 141 11.87 -19.39 1.66
N THR A 142 11.79 -18.17 1.17
CA THR A 142 12.89 -17.28 0.89
C THR A 142 12.90 -16.24 1.99
N HIS A 143 14.04 -16.10 2.67
CA HIS A 143 14.30 -14.99 3.58
C HIS A 143 15.02 -13.84 2.87
N THR A 144 15.32 -14.02 1.59
CA THR A 144 16.08 -13.10 0.75
C THR A 144 15.20 -12.53 -0.36
N PRO A 145 15.41 -11.27 -0.77
CA PRO A 145 14.79 -10.74 -1.97
C PRO A 145 15.16 -11.59 -3.20
N VAL A 146 14.18 -11.86 -4.07
CA VAL A 146 14.39 -12.63 -5.30
C VAL A 146 13.83 -11.86 -6.48
N LEU A 147 14.57 -11.80 -7.58
CA LEU A 147 14.05 -11.32 -8.85
C LEU A 147 13.25 -12.45 -9.52
N ALA A 148 11.93 -12.37 -9.43
CA ALA A 148 11.02 -13.41 -9.85
C ALA A 148 10.67 -13.37 -11.34
N TYR A 149 10.75 -12.19 -11.96
CA TYR A 149 10.47 -12.03 -13.39
C TYR A 149 11.28 -10.86 -13.98
N ARG A 150 11.88 -11.09 -15.15
CA ARG A 150 12.54 -10.07 -15.98
C ARG A 150 11.74 -9.89 -17.26
N GLY A 151 10.88 -8.88 -17.28
CA GLY A 151 10.17 -8.43 -18.48
C GLY A 151 10.97 -7.44 -19.29
N HIS A 152 10.37 -6.94 -20.37
CA HIS A 152 11.04 -5.97 -21.25
C HIS A 152 11.13 -4.59 -20.62
N LYS A 153 10.09 -4.20 -19.87
CA LYS A 153 9.98 -2.89 -19.22
C LYS A 153 9.76 -2.99 -17.72
N THR A 154 9.52 -4.20 -17.18
CA THR A 154 9.29 -4.42 -15.76
C THR A 154 10.19 -5.50 -15.19
N HIS A 155 10.83 -5.23 -14.05
CA HIS A 155 11.51 -6.24 -13.24
C HIS A 155 10.71 -6.49 -11.97
N ARG A 156 10.16 -7.70 -11.81
CA ARG A 156 9.33 -8.07 -10.66
C ARG A 156 10.17 -8.73 -9.57
N TRP A 157 10.28 -8.06 -8.44
CA TRP A 157 10.98 -8.55 -7.25
C TRP A 157 9.98 -9.11 -6.25
N ILE A 158 10.35 -10.18 -5.56
CA ILE A 158 9.66 -10.71 -4.39
C ILE A 158 10.51 -10.36 -3.17
N LEU A 159 9.89 -9.66 -2.21
CA LEU A 159 10.56 -9.18 -1.00
C LEU A 159 9.88 -9.73 0.26
N PRO A 160 10.39 -10.82 0.86
CA PRO A 160 9.88 -11.32 2.13
C PRO A 160 10.26 -10.37 3.28
N CYS A 161 9.29 -10.02 4.13
CA CYS A 161 9.56 -9.23 5.34
C CYS A 161 9.63 -10.14 6.58
N PRO A 162 10.69 -10.05 7.40
CA PRO A 162 10.81 -10.86 8.61
C PRO A 162 9.79 -10.46 9.69
N LEU A 163 9.51 -11.40 10.58
CA LEU A 163 8.61 -11.25 11.73
C LEU A 163 8.95 -10.07 12.65
N THR A 164 10.25 -9.77 12.75
CA THR A 164 10.85 -8.88 13.74
C THR A 164 11.00 -7.45 13.26
N THR A 165 10.70 -7.15 12.00
CA THR A 165 10.96 -5.84 11.40
C THR A 165 9.70 -5.32 10.72
N MET A 166 9.39 -4.04 10.92
CA MET A 166 8.27 -3.41 10.23
C MET A 166 8.49 -3.43 8.71
N PRO A 167 7.47 -3.76 7.89
CA PRO A 167 7.63 -3.83 6.44
C PRO A 167 8.21 -2.56 5.80
N ARG A 168 7.88 -1.38 6.33
CA ARG A 168 8.45 -0.11 5.85
C ARG A 168 9.98 -0.05 5.99
N ASP A 169 10.55 -0.63 7.05
CA ASP A 169 11.99 -0.59 7.29
C ASP A 169 12.72 -1.55 6.37
N VAL A 170 12.11 -2.71 6.11
CA VAL A 170 12.60 -3.68 5.12
C VAL A 170 12.64 -3.02 3.74
N LEU A 171 11.53 -2.39 3.33
CA LEU A 171 11.42 -1.66 2.07
C LEU A 171 12.45 -0.53 2.00
N ARG A 172 12.57 0.30 3.05
CA ARG A 172 13.55 1.38 3.12
C ARG A 172 14.96 0.88 2.91
N ASN A 173 15.36 -0.16 3.65
CA ASN A 173 16.71 -0.70 3.59
C ASN A 173 16.98 -1.32 2.22
N TRP A 174 16.01 -2.06 1.67
CA TRP A 174 16.11 -2.65 0.34
C TRP A 174 16.25 -1.57 -0.74
N ILE A 175 15.41 -0.53 -0.74
CA ILE A 175 15.48 0.58 -1.70
C ILE A 175 16.85 1.27 -1.61
N LYS A 176 17.30 1.64 -0.40
CA LYS A 176 18.62 2.28 -0.19
C LYS A 176 19.75 1.39 -0.70
N GLN A 177 19.69 0.09 -0.45
CA GLN A 177 20.68 -0.87 -0.94
C GLN A 177 20.69 -0.97 -2.47
N MET A 178 19.52 -1.09 -3.09
CA MET A 178 19.40 -1.27 -4.54
C MET A 178 19.82 -0.02 -5.32
N ILE A 179 19.55 1.18 -4.79
CA ILE A 179 20.08 2.44 -5.31
C ILE A 179 21.61 2.44 -5.23
N ARG A 180 22.18 2.06 -4.07
CA ARG A 180 23.64 2.00 -3.89
C ARG A 180 24.32 1.05 -4.86
N LEU A 181 23.70 -0.10 -5.12
CA LEU A 181 24.20 -1.12 -6.04
C LEU A 181 23.93 -0.80 -7.52
N LYS A 182 23.17 0.25 -7.83
CA LYS A 182 22.68 0.58 -9.18
C LYS A 182 21.93 -0.57 -9.87
N ASP A 183 21.24 -1.39 -9.08
CA ASP A 183 20.55 -2.61 -9.56
C ASP A 183 19.02 -2.44 -9.61
N ILE A 184 18.53 -1.21 -9.51
CA ILE A 184 17.08 -0.91 -9.43
C ILE A 184 16.47 -0.43 -10.74
N GLY A 185 16.75 -1.16 -11.82
CA GLY A 185 16.27 -0.78 -13.16
C GLY A 185 16.64 0.67 -13.48
N SER A 186 15.65 1.45 -13.93
CA SER A 186 15.83 2.88 -14.25
C SER A 186 15.47 3.84 -13.12
N TYR A 187 15.25 3.34 -11.89
CA TYR A 187 14.89 4.22 -10.78
C TYR A 187 16.05 5.13 -10.37
N SER A 188 15.77 6.42 -10.23
CA SER A 188 16.66 7.42 -9.64
C SER A 188 16.01 8.08 -8.42
N ILE A 189 16.85 8.60 -7.52
CA ILE A 189 16.39 9.36 -6.35
C ILE A 189 15.53 10.53 -6.84
N GLY A 190 14.33 10.68 -6.24
CA GLY A 190 13.35 11.68 -6.63
C GLY A 190 12.24 11.15 -7.55
N ASN A 191 12.42 9.99 -8.20
CA ASN A 191 11.34 9.39 -9.00
C ASN A 191 10.21 8.84 -8.13
N PRO A 192 8.93 8.96 -8.56
CA PRO A 192 7.78 8.53 -7.78
C PRO A 192 7.86 7.06 -7.33
N ILE A 193 7.59 6.83 -6.04
CA ILE A 193 7.39 5.48 -5.49
C ILE A 193 5.89 5.29 -5.28
N THR A 194 5.27 4.44 -6.08
CA THR A 194 3.84 4.18 -5.97
C THR A 194 3.59 2.92 -5.16
N MET A 195 3.01 3.08 -3.98
CA MET A 195 2.62 1.99 -3.11
C MET A 195 1.19 1.56 -3.41
N LEU A 196 0.98 0.25 -3.53
CA LEU A 196 -0.32 -0.38 -3.53
C LEU A 196 -0.42 -1.12 -2.21
N THR A 197 -1.03 -0.48 -1.21
CA THR A 197 -1.21 -1.08 0.11
C THR A 197 -2.58 -0.72 0.69
N GLY A 198 -3.22 -1.71 1.29
CA GLY A 198 -4.39 -1.54 2.14
C GLY A 198 -4.03 -1.23 3.59
N VAL A 199 -2.73 -1.22 3.95
CA VAL A 199 -2.25 -1.10 5.32
C VAL A 199 -1.57 0.26 5.55
N PRO A 200 -2.19 1.18 6.30
CA PRO A 200 -1.68 2.54 6.47
C PRO A 200 -0.29 2.62 7.12
N ALA A 201 0.07 1.66 7.97
CA ALA A 201 1.38 1.64 8.64
C ALA A 201 2.57 1.64 7.66
N ASP A 202 2.39 1.07 6.46
CA ASP A 202 3.41 1.05 5.40
C ASP A 202 3.67 2.43 4.81
N LEU A 203 2.66 3.32 4.81
CA LEU A 203 2.74 4.65 4.21
C LEU A 203 3.72 5.57 4.96
N HIS A 204 4.13 5.21 6.17
CA HIS A 204 5.21 5.91 6.88
C HIS A 204 6.56 5.82 6.16
N LEU A 205 6.70 4.98 5.12
CA LEU A 205 7.82 5.05 4.18
C LEU A 205 8.00 6.46 3.58
N CYS A 206 6.93 7.26 3.52
CA CYS A 206 7.00 8.64 3.04
C CYS A 206 7.91 9.57 3.87
N HIS A 207 8.23 9.20 5.12
CA HIS A 207 9.18 9.96 5.94
C HIS A 207 10.62 9.84 5.43
N ASP A 208 10.98 8.69 4.83
CA ASP A 208 12.28 8.48 4.19
C ASP A 208 12.26 8.86 2.70
N PHE A 209 11.11 8.73 2.04
CA PHE A 209 10.92 8.98 0.61
C PHE A 209 9.70 9.89 0.38
N PRO A 210 9.88 11.23 0.35
CA PRO A 210 8.76 12.18 0.29
C PRO A 210 7.85 12.06 -0.94
N ASN A 211 8.35 11.42 -2.00
CA ASN A 211 7.67 11.16 -3.26
C ASN A 211 6.91 9.81 -3.30
N VAL A 212 6.64 9.23 -2.12
CA VAL A 212 5.74 8.10 -1.97
C VAL A 212 4.30 8.52 -2.23
N ASN A 213 3.66 7.84 -3.18
CA ASN A 213 2.24 7.96 -3.48
C ASN A 213 1.53 6.65 -3.15
N LEU A 214 0.27 6.72 -2.74
CA LEU A 214 -0.61 5.57 -2.61
C LEU A 214 -1.49 5.46 -3.84
N TRP A 215 -1.47 4.33 -4.53
CA TRP A 215 -2.48 3.98 -5.51
C TRP A 215 -3.57 3.13 -4.84
N GLU A 216 -4.73 3.74 -4.61
CA GLU A 216 -5.80 3.13 -3.83
C GLU A 216 -6.52 2.00 -4.59
N TYR A 217 -6.48 0.79 -4.04
CA TYR A 217 -7.15 -0.40 -4.61
C TYR A 217 -8.62 -0.20 -5.03
N TYR A 218 -9.46 0.48 -4.24
CA TYR A 218 -10.91 0.55 -4.56
C TYR A 218 -11.31 1.71 -5.47
N THR A 219 -10.61 2.84 -5.35
CA THR A 219 -10.91 4.08 -6.07
C THR A 219 -10.00 4.28 -7.28
N SER A 220 -8.90 3.53 -7.35
CA SER A 220 -7.80 3.68 -8.32
C SER A 220 -7.19 5.09 -8.36
N LEU A 221 -7.45 5.90 -7.32
CA LEU A 221 -6.87 7.24 -7.20
C LEU A 221 -5.44 7.14 -6.69
N ILE A 222 -4.55 7.97 -7.27
CA ILE A 222 -3.20 8.17 -6.78
C ILE A 222 -3.23 9.33 -5.79
N LYS A 223 -2.87 9.05 -4.53
CA LYS A 223 -2.82 10.01 -3.43
C LYS A 223 -1.38 10.28 -3.04
N ASN A 224 -1.04 11.54 -2.81
CA ASN A 224 0.26 11.91 -2.26
C ASN A 224 0.27 11.82 -0.73
N SER A 225 1.45 12.03 -0.14
CA SER A 225 1.66 11.97 1.32
C SER A 225 0.78 12.92 2.14
N GLN A 226 0.38 14.07 1.58
CA GLN A 226 -0.52 15.03 2.25
C GLN A 226 -1.94 14.49 2.38
N GLN A 227 -2.34 13.55 1.53
CA GLN A 227 -3.69 12.98 1.48
C GLN A 227 -3.84 11.68 2.30
N PHE A 228 -2.77 11.19 2.91
CA PHE A 228 -2.76 9.95 3.70
C PHE A 228 -3.58 10.05 4.99
N GLY A 229 -3.85 11.26 5.49
CA GLY A 229 -4.72 11.47 6.66
C GLY A 229 -6.09 10.80 6.54
N SER A 230 -6.60 10.65 5.31
CA SER A 230 -7.84 9.92 4.99
C SER A 230 -7.82 8.41 5.32
N LYS A 231 -6.66 7.86 5.72
CA LYS A 231 -6.48 6.46 6.13
C LYS A 231 -6.58 6.23 7.63
N LEU A 232 -6.60 7.31 8.41
CA LEU A 232 -6.82 7.23 9.84
C LEU A 232 -8.31 7.03 10.13
N ASN A 233 -8.66 6.54 11.32
CA ASN A 233 -10.06 6.46 11.74
C ASN A 233 -10.61 7.86 12.06
N VAL A 234 -10.70 8.76 11.10
CA VAL A 234 -11.29 10.10 11.27
C VAL A 234 -12.29 10.35 10.15
N PRO A 235 -13.31 11.21 10.36
CA PRO A 235 -14.21 11.61 9.28
C PRO A 235 -13.40 12.19 8.13
N LYS A 236 -13.77 11.88 6.88
CA LYS A 236 -12.99 12.24 5.68
C LYS A 236 -12.86 13.75 5.48
N GLU A 237 -13.77 14.49 6.06
CA GLU A 237 -13.87 15.95 6.02
C GLU A 237 -12.84 16.61 6.96
N VAL A 238 -12.33 15.85 7.94
CA VAL A 238 -11.32 16.35 8.90
C VAL A 238 -9.93 16.14 8.31
N GLN A 239 -9.24 17.23 8.04
CA GLN A 239 -7.85 17.19 7.59
C GLN A 239 -6.90 17.06 8.78
N ILE A 240 -6.15 15.95 8.83
CA ILE A 240 -5.15 15.67 9.86
C ILE A 240 -3.87 15.22 9.15
N PRO A 241 -2.69 15.78 9.51
CA PRO A 241 -1.44 15.34 8.92
C PRO A 241 -1.20 13.88 9.26
N PHE A 242 -0.75 13.10 8.28
CA PHE A 242 -0.37 11.71 8.53
C PHE A 242 1.02 11.65 9.14
N SER A 243 1.12 11.26 10.41
CA SER A 243 2.38 11.02 11.10
C SER A 243 2.23 9.88 12.09
N VAL A 244 3.34 9.36 12.62
CA VAL A 244 3.28 8.30 13.65
C VAL A 244 2.43 8.75 14.83
N PHE A 245 2.56 10.01 15.24
CA PHE A 245 1.75 10.60 16.30
C PHE A 245 0.25 10.52 16.01
N THR A 246 -0.21 11.06 14.87
CA THR A 246 -1.65 11.12 14.57
C THR A 246 -2.21 9.73 14.28
N HIS A 247 -1.41 8.87 13.67
CA HIS A 247 -1.76 7.47 13.48
C HIS A 247 -1.91 6.74 14.81
N ARG A 248 -1.04 7.00 15.80
CA ARG A 248 -1.17 6.42 17.13
C ARG A 248 -2.39 6.96 17.88
N VAL A 249 -2.70 8.24 17.71
CA VAL A 249 -3.86 8.90 18.32
C VAL A 249 -5.17 8.28 17.83
N PHE A 250 -5.36 8.21 16.51
CA PHE A 250 -6.63 7.81 15.89
C PHE A 250 -6.71 6.33 15.51
N GLY A 251 -5.56 5.68 15.33
CA GLY A 251 -5.45 4.35 14.75
C GLY A 251 -5.87 4.30 13.28
N ASP A 252 -5.84 3.10 12.72
CA ASP A 252 -6.35 2.78 11.39
C ASP A 252 -7.45 1.70 11.48
N THR A 253 -8.04 1.37 10.34
CA THR A 253 -9.06 0.32 10.23
C THR A 253 -8.48 -1.09 10.17
N VAL A 254 -7.15 -1.25 10.22
CA VAL A 254 -6.45 -2.46 9.80
C VAL A 254 -5.68 -3.09 10.95
N ASN A 255 -4.59 -2.47 11.41
CA ASN A 255 -3.62 -3.08 12.31
C ASN A 255 -3.41 -2.30 13.62
N ILE A 256 -3.68 -1.00 13.65
CA ILE A 256 -3.35 -0.13 14.78
C ILE A 256 -4.62 0.38 15.45
N ASN A 257 -4.75 0.07 16.74
CA ASN A 257 -5.75 0.66 17.61
C ASN A 257 -5.30 2.05 18.07
N GLY A 258 -6.15 3.05 17.82
CA GLY A 258 -5.97 4.38 18.36
C GLY A 258 -6.08 4.39 19.88
N VAL A 259 -5.33 5.27 20.52
CA VAL A 259 -5.42 5.48 21.97
C VAL A 259 -6.70 6.20 22.37
N VAL A 260 -7.27 7.01 21.47
CA VAL A 260 -8.49 7.79 21.75
C VAL A 260 -9.71 7.05 21.22
N ARG A 261 -10.71 6.83 22.09
CA ARG A 261 -11.95 6.09 21.79
C ARG A 261 -13.20 6.85 22.22
N GLY A 262 -14.33 6.49 21.62
CA GLY A 262 -15.66 6.94 22.05
C GLY A 262 -15.79 8.46 22.17
N LYS A 263 -16.32 8.93 23.31
CA LYS A 263 -16.60 10.35 23.56
C LYS A 263 -15.35 11.23 23.46
N ASN A 264 -14.20 10.77 23.98
CA ASN A 264 -12.95 11.55 23.95
C ASN A 264 -12.49 11.82 22.51
N LYS A 265 -12.74 10.89 21.59
CA LYS A 265 -12.42 11.06 20.16
C LYS A 265 -13.29 12.14 19.54
N THR A 266 -14.58 12.15 19.84
CA THR A 266 -15.50 13.20 19.37
C THR A 266 -15.12 14.56 19.93
N THR A 267 -14.79 14.65 21.22
CA THR A 267 -14.30 15.88 21.84
C THR A 267 -13.03 16.36 21.16
N LEU A 268 -12.03 15.48 21.02
CA LEU A 268 -10.77 15.82 20.36
C LEU A 268 -10.98 16.28 18.91
N LEU A 269 -11.83 15.60 18.14
CA LEU A 269 -12.12 16.02 16.77
C LEU A 269 -12.75 17.42 16.71
N LYS A 270 -13.66 17.76 17.63
CA LYS A 270 -14.24 19.12 17.71
C LYS A 270 -13.16 20.18 17.93
N GLU A 271 -12.16 19.89 18.76
CA GLU A 271 -11.03 20.80 19.03
C GLU A 271 -10.08 20.96 17.82
N ILE A 272 -9.98 19.92 16.97
CA ILE A 272 -9.07 19.87 15.81
C ILE A 272 -9.61 20.56 14.57
N THR A 273 -10.94 20.63 14.41
CA THR A 273 -11.61 20.94 13.13
C THR A 273 -11.19 22.25 12.42
N PRO A 274 -10.67 23.32 13.05
CA PRO A 274 -10.15 24.45 12.28
C PRO A 274 -8.65 24.27 11.95
N ASN A 275 -8.28 23.28 11.11
CA ASN A 275 -6.92 23.08 10.55
C ASN A 275 -5.72 23.09 11.52
N LYS A 276 -5.95 23.14 12.84
CA LYS A 276 -4.89 23.42 13.82
C LYS A 276 -3.79 22.39 13.70
N TRP A 277 -4.17 21.11 13.65
CA TRP A 277 -3.19 20.02 13.72
C TRP A 277 -2.27 19.92 12.52
N LEU A 278 -2.67 20.42 11.34
CA LEU A 278 -1.79 20.48 10.17
C LEU A 278 -0.59 21.41 10.41
N TYR A 279 -0.81 22.51 11.12
CA TYR A 279 0.20 23.53 11.42
C TYR A 279 0.70 23.49 12.88
N SER A 280 0.12 22.62 13.72
CA SER A 280 0.50 22.46 15.12
C SER A 280 1.80 21.68 15.27
N THR A 281 2.61 22.13 16.23
CA THR A 281 3.70 21.31 16.77
C THR A 281 3.15 20.12 17.55
N ASP A 282 3.97 19.11 17.76
CA ASP A 282 3.57 17.97 18.58
C ASP A 282 3.24 18.37 20.03
N LYS A 283 3.91 19.40 20.57
CA LYS A 283 3.58 19.97 21.89
C LYS A 283 2.13 20.50 21.94
N MET A 284 1.71 21.24 20.93
CA MET A 284 0.33 21.74 20.86
C MET A 284 -0.68 20.59 20.74
N LYS A 285 -0.35 19.55 19.97
CA LYS A 285 -1.20 18.35 19.86
C LYS A 285 -1.33 17.62 21.20
N MET A 286 -0.26 17.59 22.01
CA MET A 286 -0.29 17.03 23.38
C MET A 286 -1.21 17.82 24.31
N GLU A 287 -1.17 19.15 24.25
CA GLU A 287 -2.07 20.01 25.04
C GLU A 287 -3.54 19.75 24.70
N ASP A 288 -3.86 19.56 23.41
CA ASP A 288 -5.22 19.23 22.96
C ASP A 288 -5.66 17.83 23.42
N LEU A 289 -4.74 16.85 23.46
CA LEU A 289 -5.02 15.53 24.05
C LEU A 289 -5.35 15.64 25.54
N HIS A 290 -4.60 16.44 26.30
CA HIS A 290 -4.88 16.68 27.72
C HIS A 290 -6.25 17.35 27.94
N LYS A 291 -6.61 18.34 27.11
CA LYS A 291 -7.96 18.95 27.14
C LYS A 291 -9.07 17.94 26.85
N ALA A 292 -8.81 16.97 25.97
CA ALA A 292 -9.71 15.86 25.67
C ALA A 292 -9.69 14.73 26.73
N ASN A 293 -9.05 14.97 27.88
CA ASN A 293 -8.91 14.02 28.99
C ASN A 293 -8.17 12.73 28.58
N VAL A 294 -7.18 12.86 27.69
CA VAL A 294 -6.27 11.78 27.26
C VAL A 294 -4.88 12.08 27.83
N HIS A 295 -4.49 11.32 28.86
CA HIS A 295 -3.20 11.48 29.53
C HIS A 295 -2.21 10.42 29.03
N LEU A 296 -1.37 10.81 28.08
CA LEU A 296 -0.22 10.04 27.61
C LEU A 296 1.00 10.95 27.57
N THR A 297 2.19 10.36 27.63
CA THR A 297 3.45 11.07 27.37
C THR A 297 3.72 11.11 25.87
N TYR A 298 4.53 12.08 25.44
CA TYR A 298 4.97 12.15 24.04
C TYR A 298 5.65 10.85 23.61
N GLN A 299 6.52 10.31 24.47
CA GLN A 299 7.20 9.04 24.21
C GLN A 299 6.18 7.91 23.97
N GLN A 300 5.10 7.80 24.74
CA GLN A 300 4.08 6.77 24.50
C GLN A 300 3.33 6.91 23.17
N LEU A 301 3.35 8.09 22.54
CA LEU A 301 2.72 8.34 21.25
C LEU A 301 3.68 8.17 20.07
N THR A 302 4.98 8.32 20.30
CA THR A 302 6.01 8.30 19.24
C THR A 302 7.01 7.15 19.35
N SER A 303 7.09 6.45 20.48
CA SER A 303 8.00 5.31 20.73
C SER A 303 7.77 4.11 19.81
N PHE A 304 6.71 4.14 19.02
CA PHE A 304 6.33 3.11 18.05
C PHE A 304 6.83 3.42 16.63
N ALA A 305 7.58 4.52 16.44
CA ALA A 305 8.30 4.81 15.21
C ALA A 305 9.59 3.98 15.15
N PHE A 306 9.54 2.75 14.63
CA PHE A 306 10.71 2.10 14.03
C PHE A 306 10.93 2.59 12.60
#